data_AF-A0A968NWQ8-F1
#
_entry.id   AF-A0A968NWQ8-F1
#
_cell.length_a   1.000
_cell.length_b   1.000
_cell.length_c   1.000
_cell.angle_alpha   90.00
_cell.angle_beta   90.00
_cell.angle_gamma   90.00
#
_symmetry.space_group_name_H-M   'P 1'
#
loop_
_entity.id
_entity.type
_entity.pdbx_description
1 polymer ?
#
loop_
_entity_poly.entity_id
_entity_poly.type
_entity_poly.pdbx_seq_one_letter_code
_entity_poly.pdbx_strand_id
1 'polypeptide(L)'
;EAVVEAEPAAEVVVPAWALAVEAQLAPLADIFALLYVVGDILLVIMATTLLLAFWGGRFSLSWRFIAAAAFCFYIADVWFGWAIRYIPNYQTGALPEVFWIFSAVLFAIGAALEYDLSTKSRRSSRRRA
;
A
#
# COMPACT_ATOMS: atom_id res chain seq x y z
N GLU A 1 22.42 4.19 -43.97
CA GLU A 1 22.63 3.44 -42.71
C GLU A 1 23.17 4.43 -41.69
N ALA A 2 22.31 4.93 -40.79
CA ALA A 2 22.73 5.88 -39.77
C ALA A 2 23.19 5.06 -38.56
N VAL A 3 24.50 5.10 -38.29
CA VAL A 3 25.11 4.50 -37.11
C VAL A 3 24.64 5.31 -35.90
N VAL A 4 23.76 4.71 -35.10
CA VAL A 4 23.38 5.23 -33.79
C VAL A 4 24.59 4.99 -32.88
N GLU A 5 25.40 6.02 -32.66
CA GLU A 5 26.43 6.01 -31.61
C GLU A 5 25.74 5.75 -30.27
N ALA A 6 26.10 4.64 -29.64
CA ALA A 6 25.70 4.35 -28.27
C ALA A 6 26.43 5.35 -27.35
N GLU A 7 25.68 6.25 -26.71
CA GLU A 7 26.22 7.06 -25.62
C GLU A 7 26.86 6.15 -24.57
N PRO A 8 28.06 6.48 -24.06
CA PRO A 8 28.68 5.71 -23.00
C PRO A 8 27.78 5.79 -21.77
N ALA A 9 27.39 4.63 -21.24
CA ALA A 9 26.63 4.53 -20.00
C ALA A 9 27.37 5.29 -18.90
N ALA A 10 26.80 6.42 -18.47
CA ALA A 10 27.35 7.24 -17.40
C ALA A 10 27.59 6.35 -16.17
N GLU A 11 28.83 6.33 -15.66
CA GLU A 11 29.14 5.65 -14.41
C GLU A 11 28.24 6.23 -13.31
N VAL A 12 27.36 5.39 -12.77
CA VAL A 12 26.45 5.77 -11.69
C VAL A 12 27.29 5.94 -10.42
N VAL A 13 27.76 7.16 -10.17
CA VAL A 13 28.46 7.52 -8.93
C VAL A 13 27.44 7.54 -7.80
N VAL A 14 27.37 6.45 -7.04
CA VAL A 14 26.48 6.34 -5.88
C VAL A 14 26.99 7.28 -4.76
N PRO A 15 26.16 8.16 -4.19
CA PRO A 15 26.59 9.07 -3.14
C PRO A 15 27.08 8.34 -1.87
N ALA A 16 28.16 8.82 -1.26
CA ALA A 16 28.74 8.21 -0.06
C ALA A 16 27.77 8.11 1.14
N TRP A 17 26.86 9.07 1.27
CA TRP A 17 25.85 9.04 2.32
C TRP A 17 24.86 7.88 2.13
N ALA A 18 24.55 7.50 0.90
CA ALA A 18 23.64 6.40 0.60
C ALA A 18 24.26 5.05 0.99
N LEU A 19 25.54 4.86 0.67
CA LEU A 19 26.32 3.68 1.08
C LEU A 19 26.42 3.57 2.61
N ALA A 20 26.61 4.69 3.31
CA ALA A 20 26.67 4.70 4.78
C ALA A 20 25.33 4.33 5.43
N VAL A 21 24.22 4.74 4.81
CA VAL A 21 22.85 4.39 5.26
C VAL A 21 22.55 2.91 4.98
N GLU A 22 22.92 2.41 3.79
CA GLU A 22 22.78 0.99 3.45
C GLU A 22 23.54 0.09 4.42
N ALA A 23 24.78 0.43 4.75
CA ALA A 23 25.58 -0.32 5.73
C ALA A 23 24.95 -0.36 7.14
N GLN A 24 24.30 0.74 7.56
CA GLN A 24 23.60 0.80 8.85
C GLN A 24 22.30 -0.02 8.86
N LEU A 25 21.59 -0.07 7.72
CA LEU A 25 20.31 -0.75 7.59
C LEU A 25 20.44 -2.23 7.20
N ALA A 26 21.55 -2.64 6.60
CA ALA A 26 21.84 -4.02 6.19
C ALA A 26 21.47 -5.08 7.24
N PRO A 27 21.81 -4.96 8.54
CA PRO A 27 21.45 -5.97 9.53
C PRO A 27 19.95 -6.05 9.84
N LEU A 28 19.16 -5.01 9.54
CA LEU A 28 17.71 -5.03 9.71
C LEU A 28 16.96 -5.45 8.44
N ALA A 29 17.64 -5.58 7.29
CA ALA A 29 17.01 -5.85 6.00
C ALA A 29 16.15 -7.13 6.04
N ASP A 30 16.68 -8.23 6.57
CA ASP A 30 15.94 -9.50 6.68
C ASP A 30 14.75 -9.41 7.63
N ILE A 31 14.89 -8.65 8.73
CA ILE A 31 13.81 -8.42 9.70
C ILE A 31 12.68 -7.64 9.02
N PHE A 32 13.01 -6.57 8.30
CA PHE A 32 12.02 -5.79 7.57
C PHE A 32 11.38 -6.59 6.45
N ALA A 33 12.13 -7.40 5.71
CA ALA A 33 11.58 -8.30 4.69
C ALA A 33 10.58 -9.29 5.29
N LEU A 34 10.89 -9.88 6.46
CA LEU A 34 9.97 -10.77 7.17
C LEU A 34 8.72 -10.02 7.65
N LEU A 35 8.90 -8.86 8.29
CA LEU A 35 7.79 -8.03 8.78
C LEU A 35 6.87 -7.59 7.65
N TYR A 36 7.44 -7.30 6.47
CA TYR A 36 6.68 -6.96 5.27
C TYR A 36 5.75 -8.11 4.88
N VAL A 37 6.30 -9.32 4.70
CA VAL A 37 5.53 -10.51 4.29
C VAL A 37 4.47 -10.87 5.34
N VAL A 38 4.83 -10.87 6.63
CA VAL A 38 3.88 -11.17 7.71
C VAL A 38 2.80 -10.10 7.81
N GLY A 39 3.17 -8.83 7.67
CA GLY A 39 2.25 -7.69 7.66
C GLY A 39 1.21 -7.82 6.56
N ASP A 40 1.63 -8.15 5.34
CA ASP A 40 0.73 -8.34 4.20
C ASP A 40 -0.25 -9.49 4.42
N ILE A 41 0.21 -10.63 4.96
CA ILE A 41 -0.65 -11.76 5.29
C ILE A 41 -1.71 -11.34 6.31
N LEU A 42 -1.31 -10.66 7.38
CA LEU A 42 -2.23 -10.17 8.40
C LEU A 42 -3.22 -9.15 7.82
N LEU A 43 -2.75 -8.27 6.95
CA LEU A 43 -3.58 -7.26 6.27
C LEU A 43 -4.64 -7.91 5.39
N VAL A 44 -4.31 -8.96 4.64
CA VAL A 44 -5.28 -9.75 3.83
C VAL A 44 -6.29 -10.49 4.70
N ILE A 45 -5.84 -11.09 5.81
CA ILE A 45 -6.75 -11.75 6.78
C ILE A 45 -7.72 -10.72 7.38
N MET A 46 -7.24 -9.55 7.78
CA MET A 46 -8.11 -8.49 8.29
C MET A 46 -9.08 -7.98 7.23
N ALA A 47 -8.63 -7.78 5.99
CA ALA A 47 -9.49 -7.33 4.90
C ALA A 47 -10.62 -8.34 4.59
N THR A 48 -10.28 -9.63 4.49
CA THR A 48 -11.24 -10.70 4.25
C THR A 48 -12.23 -10.86 5.40
N THR A 49 -11.76 -10.85 6.65
CA THR A 49 -12.64 -10.92 7.83
C THR A 49 -13.58 -9.72 7.92
N LEU A 50 -13.12 -8.50 7.63
CA LEU A 50 -13.97 -7.31 7.57
C LEU A 50 -15.05 -7.42 6.49
N LEU A 51 -14.70 -7.92 5.30
CA LEU A 51 -15.70 -8.15 4.25
C LEU A 51 -16.75 -9.16 4.69
N LEU A 52 -16.35 -10.30 5.27
CA LEU A 52 -17.28 -11.34 5.72
C LEU A 52 -18.14 -10.90 6.90
N ALA A 53 -17.55 -10.27 7.91
CA ALA A 53 -18.24 -9.81 9.11
C ALA A 53 -19.30 -8.75 8.79
N PHE A 54 -19.04 -7.91 7.79
CA PHE A 54 -19.87 -6.77 7.47
C PHE A 54 -20.55 -6.85 6.08
N TRP A 55 -20.61 -8.03 5.47
CA TRP A 55 -21.13 -8.23 4.12
C TRP A 55 -22.60 -7.78 3.94
N GLY A 56 -23.41 -7.82 5.02
CA GLY A 56 -24.87 -7.64 4.95
C GLY A 56 -25.48 -6.46 5.75
N GLY A 57 -24.70 -5.59 6.41
CA GLY A 57 -25.25 -4.54 7.29
C GLY A 57 -25.19 -3.12 6.70
N ARG A 58 -26.12 -2.21 7.04
CA ARG A 58 -26.07 -0.78 6.60
C ARG A 58 -25.00 0.06 7.29
N PHE A 59 -24.55 -0.34 8.47
CA PHE A 59 -23.41 0.28 9.19
C PHE A 59 -22.03 -0.24 8.71
N SER A 60 -22.00 -1.09 7.67
CA SER A 60 -20.78 -1.72 7.14
C SER A 60 -19.97 -0.86 6.18
N LEU A 61 -20.54 0.24 5.69
CA LEU A 61 -20.08 0.86 4.45
C LEU A 61 -18.66 1.43 4.59
N SER A 62 -18.33 2.12 5.69
CA SER A 62 -16.97 2.61 5.99
C SER A 62 -15.93 1.49 6.04
N TRP A 63 -16.26 0.40 6.75
CA TRP A 63 -15.37 -0.75 6.92
C TRP A 63 -15.15 -1.53 5.62
N ARG A 64 -16.14 -1.55 4.72
CA ARG A 64 -15.99 -2.13 3.38
C ARG A 64 -15.04 -1.31 2.49
N PHE A 65 -15.03 0.01 2.63
CA PHE A 65 -14.05 0.86 1.93
C PHE A 65 -12.63 0.64 2.46
N ILE A 66 -12.46 0.51 3.78
CA ILE A 66 -11.16 0.18 4.38
C ILE A 66 -10.68 -1.21 3.92
N ALA A 67 -11.57 -2.20 3.89
CA ALA A 67 -11.23 -3.53 3.38
C ALA A 67 -10.86 -3.51 1.90
N ALA A 68 -11.62 -2.79 1.06
CA ALA A 68 -11.30 -2.61 -0.35
C ALA A 68 -9.94 -1.91 -0.55
N ALA A 69 -9.61 -0.91 0.27
CA ALA A 69 -8.32 -0.26 0.26
C ALA A 69 -7.18 -1.26 0.55
N ALA A 70 -7.34 -2.10 1.57
CA ALA A 70 -6.38 -3.14 1.92
C ALA A 70 -6.17 -4.15 0.76
N PHE A 71 -7.22 -4.53 0.04
CA PHE A 71 -7.07 -5.36 -1.17
C PHE A 71 -6.32 -4.65 -2.28
N CYS A 72 -6.61 -3.37 -2.55
CA CYS A 72 -5.87 -2.60 -3.54
C CYS A 72 -4.38 -2.51 -3.16
N PHE A 73 -4.07 -2.26 -1.89
CA PHE A 73 -2.70 -2.23 -1.40
C PHE A 73 -1.98 -3.56 -1.64
N TYR A 74 -2.59 -4.67 -1.24
CA TYR A 74 -2.02 -6.00 -1.44
C TYR A 74 -1.77 -6.34 -2.91
N ILE A 75 -2.68 -5.99 -3.82
CA ILE A 75 -2.51 -6.23 -5.26
C ILE A 75 -1.29 -5.46 -5.79
N ALA A 76 -1.12 -4.20 -5.39
CA ALA A 76 0.02 -3.39 -5.78
C ALA A 76 1.34 -4.01 -5.28
N ASP A 77 1.36 -4.48 -4.03
CA ASP A 77 2.54 -5.08 -3.40
C ASP A 77 2.95 -6.41 -4.03
N VAL A 78 1.98 -7.27 -4.34
CA VAL A 78 2.25 -8.53 -5.07
C VAL A 78 2.84 -8.24 -6.45
N TRP A 79 2.30 -7.25 -7.15
CA TRP A 79 2.86 -6.83 -8.43
C TRP A 79 4.28 -6.29 -8.27
N PHE A 80 4.52 -5.41 -7.31
CA PHE A 80 5.83 -4.82 -7.08
C PHE A 80 6.87 -5.90 -6.74
N GLY A 81 6.55 -6.83 -5.84
CA GLY A 81 7.42 -7.95 -5.48
C GLY A 81 7.75 -8.87 -6.67
N TRP A 82 6.81 -9.04 -7.59
CA TRP A 82 7.07 -9.73 -8.85
C TRP A 82 7.95 -8.89 -9.79
N ALA A 83 7.63 -7.61 -9.97
CA ALA A 83 8.31 -6.71 -10.90
C ALA A 83 9.80 -6.56 -10.56
N ILE A 84 10.15 -6.34 -9.29
CA ILE A 84 11.55 -6.21 -8.86
C ILE A 84 12.37 -7.49 -9.07
N ARG A 85 11.73 -8.66 -9.13
CA ARG A 85 12.39 -9.95 -9.27
C ARG A 85 12.59 -10.39 -10.72
N TYR A 86 11.67 -10.00 -11.60
CA TYR A 86 11.64 -10.49 -12.99
C TYR A 86 11.89 -9.42 -14.05
N ILE A 87 11.75 -8.13 -13.73
CA ILE A 87 12.00 -7.03 -14.66
C ILE A 87 13.38 -6.43 -14.39
N PRO A 88 14.36 -6.60 -15.30
CA PRO A 88 15.66 -5.95 -15.16
C PRO A 88 15.51 -4.44 -15.29
N ASN A 89 16.23 -3.68 -14.44
CA ASN A 89 16.17 -2.21 -14.39
C ASN A 89 14.74 -1.67 -14.27
N TYR A 90 13.93 -2.29 -13.40
CA TYR A 90 12.56 -1.88 -13.14
C TYR A 90 12.46 -0.37 -12.85
N GLN A 91 11.48 0.28 -13.49
CA GLN A 91 11.11 1.67 -13.26
C GLN A 91 9.63 1.75 -12.87
N THR A 92 9.34 2.68 -11.97
CA THR A 92 7.98 3.05 -11.53
C THR A 92 7.14 3.55 -12.70
N GLY A 93 5.83 3.30 -12.68
CA GLY A 93 4.86 3.76 -13.67
C GLY A 93 4.01 2.65 -14.28
N ALA A 94 4.14 1.40 -13.82
CA ALA A 94 3.30 0.32 -14.30
C ALA A 94 1.85 0.49 -13.83
N LEU A 95 0.90 0.06 -14.67
CA LEU A 95 -0.54 0.13 -14.37
C LEU A 95 -0.93 -0.41 -12.98
N PRO A 96 -0.38 -1.54 -12.48
CA PRO A 96 -0.77 -2.05 -11.17
C PRO A 96 -0.35 -1.16 -10.00
N GLU A 97 0.60 -0.24 -10.18
CA GLU A 97 1.01 0.70 -9.13
C GLU A 97 -0.08 1.75 -8.82
N VAL A 98 -1.03 1.96 -9.75
CA VAL A 98 -2.21 2.82 -9.53
C VAL A 98 -3.06 2.29 -8.36
N PHE A 99 -2.99 1.00 -8.05
CA PHE A 99 -3.71 0.44 -6.91
C PHE A 99 -3.21 0.96 -5.55
N TRP A 100 -1.97 1.42 -5.43
CA TRP A 100 -1.54 2.15 -4.22
C TRP A 100 -2.31 3.46 -4.05
N ILE A 101 -2.54 4.19 -5.15
CA ILE A 101 -3.32 5.43 -5.13
C ILE A 101 -4.77 5.12 -4.76
N PHE A 102 -5.37 4.09 -5.37
CA PHE A 102 -6.71 3.66 -5.01
C PHE A 102 -6.82 3.23 -3.55
N SER A 103 -5.82 2.52 -3.01
CA SER A 103 -5.76 2.18 -1.60
C SER A 103 -5.82 3.44 -0.72
N ALA A 104 -4.94 4.42 -0.97
CA ALA A 104 -4.91 5.66 -0.20
C ALA A 104 -6.25 6.41 -0.26
N VAL A 105 -6.85 6.52 -1.44
CA VAL A 105 -8.14 7.21 -1.64
C VAL A 105 -9.29 6.46 -0.94
N LEU A 106 -9.39 5.14 -1.13
CA LEU A 106 -10.45 4.32 -0.52
C LEU A 106 -10.33 4.31 1.01
N PHE A 107 -9.10 4.26 1.53
CA PHE A 107 -8.85 4.33 2.97
C PHE A 107 -9.30 5.69 3.53
N ALA A 108 -8.95 6.80 2.86
CA ALA A 108 -9.37 8.14 3.25
C ALA A 108 -10.90 8.29 3.25
N ILE A 109 -11.58 7.76 2.22
CA ILE A 109 -13.05 7.74 2.16
C ILE A 109 -13.62 6.92 3.33
N GLY A 110 -13.08 5.73 3.58
CA GLY A 110 -13.50 4.88 4.71
C GLY A 110 -13.34 5.59 6.06
N ALA A 111 -12.21 6.25 6.28
CA ALA A 111 -11.94 7.02 7.50
C ALA A 111 -12.89 8.22 7.67
N ALA A 112 -13.16 8.96 6.58
CA ALA A 112 -14.10 10.08 6.60
C ALA A 112 -15.53 9.62 6.93
N LEU A 113 -15.98 8.51 6.34
CA LEU A 113 -17.29 7.93 6.61
C LEU A 113 -17.42 7.45 8.06
N GLU A 114 -16.37 6.82 8.61
CA GLU A 114 -16.36 6.39 10.01
C GLU A 114 -16.40 7.58 10.99
N TYR A 115 -15.68 8.66 10.66
CA TYR A 115 -15.71 9.90 11.42
C TYR A 115 -17.13 10.52 11.42
N ASP A 116 -17.77 10.57 10.27
CA ASP A 116 -19.15 11.08 10.13
C ASP A 116 -20.17 10.23 10.90
N LEU A 117 -20.03 8.90 10.89
CA LEU A 117 -20.90 8.00 11.66
C LEU A 117 -20.71 8.20 13.17
N SER A 118 -19.46 8.28 13.62
CA SER A 118 -19.10 8.47 15.03
C SER A 118 -19.59 9.80 15.59
N THR A 119 -19.56 10.87 14.79
CA THR A 119 -20.03 12.21 15.20
C THR A 119 -21.56 12.31 15.22
N LYS A 120 -22.27 11.72 14.24
CA LYS A 120 -23.74 11.71 14.19
C LYS A 120 -24.36 10.88 15.32
N SER A 121 -23.75 9.74 15.66
CA SER A 121 -24.15 8.89 16.79
C SER A 121 -24.21 9.67 18.12
N ARG A 122 -23.15 10.45 18.45
CA ARG A 122 -23.10 11.27 19.68
C ARG A 122 -24.17 12.36 19.75
N ARG A 123 -24.63 12.89 18.61
CA ARG A 123 -25.62 13.98 18.56
C ARG A 123 -27.05 13.50 18.82
N SER A 124 -27.35 12.24 18.49
CA SER A 124 -28.66 11.63 18.76
C SER A 124 -28.91 11.41 20.26
N SER A 125 -27.89 10.97 21.01
CA SER A 125 -27.99 10.76 22.47
C SER A 125 -28.28 12.04 23.25
N ARG A 126 -27.76 13.19 22.80
CA ARG A 126 -27.91 14.49 23.51
C ARG A 126 -29.28 15.16 23.32
N ARG A 127 -30.11 14.69 22.38
CA ARG A 127 -31.46 15.22 22.15
C ARG A 127 -32.57 14.45 22.87
N ARG A 128 -32.22 13.39 23.61
CA ARG A 128 -33.17 12.55 24.36
C ARG A 128 -33.08 12.68 25.89
N ALA A 129 -32.31 13.65 26.40
CA ALA A 129 -32.25 14.00 27.81
C ALA A 129 -32.89 15.37 28.05
#